data_AF-A0A1I6V4P1-F1
#
_entry.id   AF-A0A1I6V4P1-F1
#
_cell.length_a   1.000
_cell.length_b   1.000
_cell.length_c   1.000
_cell.angle_alpha   90.00
_cell.angle_beta   90.00
_cell.angle_gamma   90.00
#
_symmetry.space_group_name_H-M   'P 1'
#
loop_
_entity.id
_entity.type
_entity.pdbx_description
1 polymer ?
#
loop_
_entity_poly.entity_id
_entity_poly.type
_entity_poly.pdbx_seq_one_letter_code
_entity_poly.pdbx_strand_id
1 'polypeptide(L)'
;MYGTCSGSRTESNNDTDRDRHARTVSTRFHWRPAAGARHAFPADLTDARDAEALCGEIAEIPDIPTELNWITDPTCARCWDRLRPDDPALEPRATTAR
;
A
#
# COMPACT_ATOMS: atom_id res chain seq x y z
N MET A 1 47.79 -44.18 -24.80
CA MET A 1 46.82 -43.72 -23.78
C MET A 1 46.73 -42.21 -23.88
N TYR A 2 45.68 -41.67 -24.51
CA TYR A 2 45.40 -40.25 -24.48
C TYR A 2 43.91 -40.11 -24.20
N GLY A 3 43.58 -39.77 -22.95
CA GLY A 3 42.21 -39.50 -22.53
C GLY A 3 41.86 -38.06 -22.87
N THR A 4 40.80 -37.85 -23.63
CA THR A 4 40.17 -36.53 -23.79
C THR A 4 39.11 -36.38 -22.72
N CYS A 5 39.46 -35.69 -21.64
CA CYS A 5 38.51 -35.24 -20.63
C CYS A 5 37.74 -34.04 -21.20
N SER A 6 36.52 -34.29 -21.69
CA SER A 6 35.54 -33.25 -22.01
C SER A 6 35.05 -32.60 -20.71
N GLY A 7 35.80 -31.62 -20.21
CA GLY A 7 35.37 -30.74 -19.13
C GLY A 7 34.64 -29.53 -19.71
N SER A 8 33.31 -29.59 -19.77
CA SER A 8 32.46 -28.44 -20.05
C SER A 8 32.63 -27.42 -18.92
N ARG A 9 33.51 -26.44 -19.11
CA ARG A 9 33.62 -25.29 -18.20
C ARG A 9 32.44 -24.36 -18.50
N THR A 10 31.33 -24.55 -17.80
CA THR A 10 30.29 -23.52 -17.69
C THR A 10 30.83 -22.43 -16.78
N GLU A 11 31.44 -21.40 -17.36
CA GLU A 11 31.64 -20.12 -16.70
C GLU A 11 30.25 -19.55 -16.38
N SER A 12 29.82 -19.73 -15.12
CA SER A 12 28.73 -18.98 -14.52
C SER A 12 29.17 -17.53 -14.43
N ASN A 13 28.85 -16.75 -15.46
CA ASN A 13 29.04 -15.31 -15.42
C ASN A 13 27.81 -14.65 -14.80
N ASN A 14 28.07 -14.13 -13.60
CA ASN A 14 27.54 -12.90 -13.04
C ASN A 14 26.04 -12.85 -12.75
N ASP A 15 25.75 -13.38 -11.55
CA ASP A 15 25.15 -12.60 -10.46
C ASP A 15 25.22 -11.08 -10.71
N THR A 16 24.16 -10.54 -11.32
CA THR A 16 23.89 -9.10 -11.29
C THR A 16 22.88 -8.87 -10.18
N ASP A 17 23.44 -8.87 -8.98
CA ASP A 17 22.98 -8.15 -7.81
C ASP A 17 22.55 -6.73 -8.17
N ARG A 18 21.62 -6.21 -7.35
CA ARG A 18 21.39 -4.79 -7.10
C ARG A 18 21.08 -3.92 -8.33
N ASP A 19 19.79 -3.85 -8.63
CA ASP A 19 19.05 -2.59 -8.54
C ASP A 19 17.71 -2.73 -9.25
N ARG A 20 16.90 -3.72 -8.83
CA ARG A 20 15.46 -3.50 -8.85
C ARG A 20 15.17 -2.57 -7.68
N HIS A 21 15.52 -1.30 -7.84
CA HIS A 21 14.72 -0.22 -7.29
C HIS A 21 13.33 -0.42 -7.91
N ALA A 22 12.55 -1.34 -7.35
CA ALA A 22 11.12 -1.16 -7.28
C ALA A 22 11.02 0.23 -6.70
N ARG A 23 10.79 1.22 -7.57
CA ARG A 23 10.48 2.58 -7.14
C ARG A 23 9.38 2.33 -6.13
N THR A 24 9.72 2.46 -4.85
CA THR A 24 8.72 2.57 -3.82
C THR A 24 8.08 3.89 -4.17
N VAL A 25 7.12 3.84 -5.10
CA VAL A 25 6.19 4.92 -5.33
C VAL A 25 5.69 5.13 -3.92
N SER A 26 6.14 6.22 -3.32
CA SER A 26 5.68 6.61 -2.01
C SER A 26 4.23 6.99 -2.27
N THR A 27 3.36 5.98 -2.27
CA THR A 27 1.97 6.12 -2.65
C THR A 27 1.37 6.97 -1.56
N ARG A 28 1.30 8.27 -1.83
CA ARG A 28 0.59 9.21 -0.99
C ARG A 28 -0.88 8.89 -1.15
N PHE A 29 -1.61 8.89 -0.04
CA PHE A 29 -3.05 8.68 -0.04
C PHE A 29 -3.74 9.96 0.41
N HIS A 30 -4.91 10.22 -0.15
CA HIS A 30 -5.79 11.28 0.29
C HIS A 30 -7.13 10.66 0.73
N TRP A 31 -7.70 11.20 1.79
CA TRP A 31 -9.01 10.77 2.24
C TRP A 31 -10.08 11.43 1.39
N ARG A 32 -11.18 10.73 1.05
CA ARG A 32 -12.38 11.30 0.42
C ARG A 32 -13.63 10.57 0.95
N PRO A 33 -14.73 11.28 1.24
CA PRO A 33 -16.02 10.66 1.44
C PRO A 33 -16.51 10.04 0.13
N ALA A 34 -16.84 8.75 0.16
CA ALA A 34 -17.41 8.00 -0.95
C ALA A 34 -18.22 6.83 -0.38
N ALA A 35 -19.36 6.47 -1.00
CA ALA A 35 -20.21 5.36 -0.56
C ALA A 35 -20.59 5.37 0.95
N GLY A 36 -20.75 6.56 1.55
CA GLY A 36 -21.15 6.72 2.95
C GLY A 36 -20.04 6.49 3.98
N ALA A 37 -18.77 6.45 3.57
CA ALA A 37 -17.61 6.43 4.47
C ALA A 37 -16.46 7.26 3.90
N ARG A 38 -15.49 7.61 4.74
CA ARG A 38 -14.23 8.23 4.30
C ARG A 38 -13.24 7.13 3.93
N HIS A 39 -12.86 7.06 2.66
CA HIS A 39 -11.91 6.10 2.10
C HIS A 39 -10.58 6.79 1.78
N ALA A 40 -9.49 6.02 1.77
CA ALA A 40 -8.19 6.49 1.34
C ALA A 40 -7.97 6.11 -0.12
N PHE A 41 -7.77 7.09 -1.00
CA PHE A 41 -7.50 6.89 -2.42
C PHE A 41 -6.06 7.29 -2.76
N PRO A 42 -5.41 6.61 -3.71
CA PRO A 42 -4.10 7.01 -4.23
C PRO A 42 -4.11 8.48 -4.72
N ALA A 43 -3.12 9.28 -4.32
CA ALA A 43 -3.05 10.71 -4.61
C ALA A 43 -2.76 11.06 -6.07
N ASP A 44 -2.35 10.08 -6.88
CA ASP A 44 -2.19 10.18 -8.32
C ASP A 44 -3.53 10.07 -9.08
N LEU A 45 -4.62 9.68 -8.41
CA LEU A 45 -5.97 9.64 -8.98
C LEU A 45 -6.69 10.99 -8.90
N THR A 46 -6.01 12.07 -9.28
CA THR A 46 -6.66 13.37 -9.47
C THR A 46 -7.65 13.28 -10.63
N ASP A 47 -8.91 13.65 -10.39
CA ASP A 47 -10.02 13.74 -11.36
C ASP A 47 -10.67 12.40 -11.78
N ALA A 48 -10.37 11.29 -11.10
CA ALA A 48 -11.09 10.04 -11.31
C ALA A 48 -12.50 10.11 -10.70
N ARG A 49 -13.54 9.90 -11.52
CA ARG A 49 -14.93 9.78 -11.05
C ARG A 49 -15.17 8.47 -10.32
N ASP A 50 -14.54 7.40 -10.78
CA ASP A 50 -14.56 6.10 -10.12
C ASP A 50 -13.12 5.69 -9.84
N ALA A 51 -12.85 5.32 -8.60
CA ALA A 51 -11.53 4.88 -8.18
C ALA A 51 -11.62 3.71 -7.21
N GLU A 52 -10.58 2.88 -7.24
CA GLU A 52 -10.40 1.84 -6.23
C GLU A 52 -9.75 2.47 -4.99
N ALA A 53 -10.48 2.43 -3.87
CA ALA A 53 -9.97 2.80 -2.56
C ALA A 53 -8.90 1.81 -2.10
N LEU A 54 -8.07 2.22 -1.14
CA LEU A 54 -7.06 1.35 -0.54
C LEU A 54 -7.65 0.07 0.05
N CYS A 55 -8.93 0.05 0.46
CA CYS A 55 -9.61 -1.16 0.95
C CYS A 55 -10.01 -2.16 -0.16
N GLY A 56 -9.86 -1.78 -1.44
CA GLY A 56 -10.31 -2.54 -2.61
C GLY A 56 -11.75 -2.27 -3.04
N GLU A 57 -12.40 -1.25 -2.47
CA GLU A 57 -13.76 -0.85 -2.87
C GLU A 57 -13.67 0.09 -4.07
N ILE A 58 -14.43 -0.19 -5.13
CA ILE A 58 -14.59 0.74 -6.25
C ILE A 58 -15.76 1.65 -5.91
N ALA A 59 -15.50 2.94 -5.74
CA ALA A 59 -16.53 3.91 -5.38
C ALA A 59 -16.48 5.14 -6.28
N GLU A 60 -17.66 5.71 -6.52
CA GLU A 60 -17.80 7.01 -7.15
C GLU A 60 -17.31 8.09 -6.17
N ILE A 61 -16.29 8.84 -6.59
CA ILE A 61 -15.75 9.96 -5.83
C ILE A 61 -16.56 11.21 -6.22
N PRO A 62 -17.32 11.82 -5.30
CA PRO A 62 -18.02 13.05 -5.59
C PRO A 62 -17.03 14.18 -5.89
N ASP A 63 -17.23 14.89 -7.01
CA ASP A 63 -16.37 16.00 -7.45
C ASP A 63 -16.16 17.03 -6.33
N ILE A 64 -17.23 17.35 -5.59
CA ILE A 64 -17.23 18.27 -4.45
C ILE A 64 -17.88 17.56 -3.25
N PRO A 65 -17.10 16.91 -2.37
CA PRO A 65 -17.65 16.36 -1.15
C PRO A 65 -18.13 17.51 -0.25
N THR A 66 -19.32 17.36 0.35
CA THR A 66 -19.84 18.37 1.28
C THR A 66 -19.10 18.33 2.61
N GLU A 67 -19.01 19.47 3.30
CA GLU A 67 -18.46 19.52 4.66
C GLU A 67 -19.20 18.57 5.62
N LEU A 68 -20.51 18.39 5.42
CA LEU A 68 -21.30 17.47 6.21
C LEU A 68 -20.80 16.03 6.06
N ASN A 69 -20.53 15.56 4.83
CA ASN A 69 -19.97 14.23 4.59
C ASN A 69 -18.64 14.02 5.33
N TRP A 70 -17.79 15.06 5.38
CA TRP A 70 -16.54 14.99 6.12
C TRP A 70 -16.72 14.88 7.62
N ILE A 71 -17.87 15.31 8.16
CA ILE A 71 -18.17 15.24 9.59
C ILE A 71 -18.90 13.94 9.92
N THR A 72 -19.95 13.60 9.16
CA THR A 72 -20.87 12.51 9.47
C THR A 72 -20.40 11.15 9.01
N ASP A 73 -19.67 11.09 7.89
CA ASP A 73 -19.35 9.80 7.29
C ASP A 73 -18.22 9.15 8.11
N PRO A 74 -18.41 7.92 8.59
CA PRO A 74 -17.39 7.23 9.38
C PRO A 74 -16.13 7.02 8.55
N THR A 75 -14.98 6.95 9.21
CA THR A 75 -13.74 6.53 8.52
C THR A 75 -13.82 5.04 8.22
N CYS A 76 -13.53 4.64 6.98
CA CYS A 76 -13.45 3.23 6.61
C CYS A 76 -12.35 2.54 7.43
N ALA A 77 -12.73 1.62 8.31
CA ALA A 77 -11.80 0.93 9.20
C ALA A 77 -10.70 0.18 8.43
N ARG A 78 -11.05 -0.45 7.29
CA ARG A 78 -10.07 -1.18 6.46
C ARG A 78 -9.03 -0.26 5.82
N CYS A 79 -9.43 0.94 5.38
CA CYS A 79 -8.50 1.95 4.88
C CYS A 79 -7.61 2.47 6.02
N TRP A 80 -8.21 2.70 7.19
CA TRP A 80 -7.50 3.15 8.38
C TRP A 80 -6.43 2.16 8.81
N ASP A 81 -6.79 0.88 8.98
CA ASP A 81 -5.89 -0.18 9.43
C ASP A 81 -4.71 -0.39 8.47
N ARG A 82 -4.94 -0.29 7.15
CA ARG A 82 -3.87 -0.41 6.14
C ARG A 82 -2.90 0.77 6.13
N LEU A 83 -3.34 1.95 6.57
CA LEU A 83 -2.49 3.15 6.66
C LEU A 83 -1.93 3.39 8.06
N ARG A 84 -2.43 2.69 9.07
CA ARG A 84 -1.90 2.78 10.42
C ARG A 84 -0.54 2.10 10.41
N PRO A 85 0.57 2.83 10.64
CA PRO A 85 1.80 2.16 11.01
C PRO A 85 1.54 1.37 12.31
N ASP A 86 2.28 0.29 12.53
CA ASP A 86 2.29 -0.40 13.82
C ASP A 86 2.69 0.61 14.91
N ASP A 87 1.70 1.26 15.52
CA ASP A 87 1.90 2.29 16.53
C ASP A 87 2.08 1.60 17.88
N PRO A 88 3.30 1.59 18.45
CA PRO A 88 3.57 0.94 19.73
C PRO A 88 2.82 1.59 20.89
N ALA A 89 2.26 2.80 20.72
CA ALA A 89 1.42 3.45 21.74
C ALA A 89 0.00 2.85 21.82
N LEU A 90 -0.41 2.07 20.81
CA LEU A 90 -1.70 1.37 20.76
C LEU A 90 -1.57 -0.12 21.15
N GLU A 91 -0.36 -0.62 21.37
CA GLU A 91 -0.15 -1.92 21.98
C GLU A 91 -0.75 -1.89 23.40
N PRO A 92 -1.53 -2.92 23.80
CA PRO A 92 -2.08 -2.97 25.15
C PRO A 92 -0.90 -2.93 26.13
N ARG A 93 -0.81 -1.84 26.91
CA ARG A 93 0.22 -1.72 27.95
C ARG A 93 0.06 -2.94 28.84
N ALA A 94 1.07 -3.80 28.88
CA ALA A 94 1.05 -4.99 29.71
C ALA A 94 0.73 -4.56 31.15
N THR A 95 -0.49 -4.85 31.59
CA THR A 95 -0.94 -4.57 32.95
C THR A 95 -0.07 -5.44 33.85
N THR A 96 0.97 -4.84 34.42
CA THR A 96 1.77 -5.47 35.46
C THR A 96 0.89 -5.43 36.71
N ALA A 97 0.12 -6.51 36.90
CA ALA A 97 -0.52 -6.79 38.17
C ALA A 97 0.59 -6.87 39.24
N ARG A 98 0.45 -6.06 40.28
CA ARG A 98 1.37 -5.94 41.40
C ARG A 98 0.84 -6.70 42.60
#